data_AF-A0A354MD63-F1
#
_entry.id   AF-A0A354MD63-F1
#
_cell.length_a   1.000
_cell.length_b   1.000
_cell.length_c   1.000
_cell.angle_alpha   90.00
_cell.angle_beta   90.00
_cell.angle_gamma   90.00
#
_symmetry.space_group_name_H-M   'P 1'
#
loop_
_entity.id
_entity.type
_entity.pdbx_description
1 polymer ?
#
loop_
_entity_poly.entity_id
_entity_poly.type
_entity_poly.pdbx_seq_one_letter_code
_entity_poly.pdbx_strand_id
1 'polypeptide(L)' 'MCAVPLFGFFSFFALVGGNVDNGTNAGLFYWNLNNASSNANWNIGARLLILLNHYTSLSIALAKNNVETGLA' A
#
# COMPACT_ATOMS: atom_id res chain seq x y z
N MET A 1 4.67 26.97 -6.38
CA MET A 1 3.66 26.44 -7.32
C MET A 1 4.32 26.36 -8.69
N CYS A 2 4.80 25.19 -9.09
CA CYS A 2 5.39 24.94 -10.40
C CYS A 2 4.47 23.95 -11.13
N ALA A 3 4.04 24.31 -12.35
CA ALA A 3 3.07 23.56 -13.14
C ALA A 3 3.59 22.16 -13.47
N VAL A 4 2.83 21.13 -13.12
CA VAL A 4 3.08 19.76 -13.56
C VAL A 4 2.49 19.61 -14.96
N PRO A 5 3.28 19.30 -16.00
CA PRO A 5 2.79 19.23 -17.36
C PRO A 5 1.79 18.07 -17.49
N LEU A 6 0.66 18.38 -18.11
CA LEU A 6 -0.48 17.51 -18.41
C LEU A 6 -0.11 16.47 -19.48
N PHE A 7 0.85 15.55 -19.27
CA PHE A 7 0.99 14.37 -20.15
C PHE A 7 1.74 13.23 -19.43
N GLY A 8 1.03 12.13 -19.16
CA GLY A 8 1.59 10.81 -18.92
C GLY A 8 1.66 10.37 -17.46
N PHE A 9 0.78 9.42 -17.09
CA PHE A 9 0.61 8.79 -15.78
C PHE A 9 -0.03 9.67 -14.69
N PHE A 10 -1.37 9.61 -14.60
CA PHE A 10 -2.10 9.93 -13.37
C PHE A 10 -1.66 8.97 -12.27
N SER A 11 -0.57 9.28 -11.58
CA SER A 11 -0.29 8.64 -10.30
C SER A 11 -1.31 9.20 -9.31
N PHE A 12 -2.39 8.46 -9.08
CA PHE A 12 -3.39 8.79 -8.07
C PHE A 12 -2.75 8.61 -6.70
N PHE A 13 -2.27 9.70 -6.10
CA PHE A 13 -1.79 9.70 -4.72
C PHE A 13 -2.98 9.87 -3.79
N ALA A 14 -3.37 8.78 -3.13
CA ALA A 14 -4.44 8.77 -2.15
C ALA A 14 -3.88 8.89 -0.74
N LEU A 15 -4.35 9.88 0.01
CA LEU A 15 -4.17 9.94 1.45
C LEU A 15 -5.37 9.30 2.12
N VAL A 16 -5.13 8.26 2.90
CA VAL A 16 -6.19 7.46 3.55
C VAL A 16 -6.21 7.69 5.06
N GLY A 17 -7.39 7.56 5.68
CA GLY A 17 -7.57 7.65 7.13
C GLY A 17 -7.94 9.04 7.66
N GLY A 18 -7.45 10.11 7.01
CA GLY A 18 -7.68 11.49 7.43
C GLY A 18 -6.66 11.97 8.46
N ASN A 19 -6.67 13.28 8.75
CA ASN A 19 -5.81 13.91 9.75
C ASN A 19 -6.62 14.54 10.90
N VAL A 20 -5.93 15.16 11.86
CA VAL A 20 -6.55 15.77 13.06
C VAL A 20 -7.58 16.86 12.75
N ASP A 21 -7.43 17.55 11.62
CA ASP A 21 -8.32 18.64 11.20
C ASP A 21 -9.61 18.12 10.53
N ASN A 22 -9.66 16.83 10.17
CA ASN A 22 -10.80 16.26 9.45
C ASN A 22 -12.02 15.91 10.32
N GLY A 23 -11.89 15.92 11.65
CA GLY A 23 -13.02 15.66 12.57
C GLY A 23 -13.75 14.35 12.26
N THR A 24 -15.08 14.42 12.09
CA THR A 24 -15.95 13.25 11.81
C THR A 24 -15.76 12.65 10.42
N ASN A 25 -15.07 13.33 9.51
CA ASN A 25 -14.81 12.80 8.17
C ASN A 25 -13.64 11.80 8.19
N ALA A 26 -12.75 11.86 9.20
CA ALA A 26 -11.67 10.91 9.36
C ALA A 26 -12.22 9.50 9.66
N GLY A 27 -11.57 8.47 9.11
CA GLY A 27 -12.01 7.09 9.29
C GLY A 27 -11.37 6.12 8.32
N LEU A 28 -11.61 4.82 8.54
CA LEU A 28 -10.98 3.73 7.79
C LEU A 28 -11.24 3.79 6.27
N PHE A 29 -12.40 4.33 5.88
CA PHE A 29 -12.83 4.48 4.49
C PHE A 29 -12.67 5.92 3.96
N TYR A 30 -11.99 6.81 4.68
CA TYR A 30 -11.73 8.17 4.19
C TYR A 30 -10.57 8.18 3.19
N TRP A 31 -10.83 8.71 2.00
CA TRP A 31 -9.87 8.80 0.90
C TRP A 31 -9.82 10.24 0.38
N ASN A 32 -8.65 10.85 0.44
CA ASN A 32 -8.40 12.19 -0.09
C ASN A 32 -7.44 12.13 -1.28
N LEU A 33 -7.95 12.56 -2.44
CA LEU A 33 -7.25 12.58 -3.73
C LEU A 33 -6.92 14.01 -4.20
N ASN A 34 -7.20 15.03 -3.38
CA ASN A 34 -7.02 16.44 -3.73
C ASN A 34 -5.62 16.96 -3.34
N ASN A 35 -4.58 16.19 -3.66
CA ASN A 35 -3.19 16.61 -3.44
C ASN A 35 -2.32 16.09 -4.58
N ALA A 36 -1.36 16.92 -5.01
CA ALA A 36 -0.30 16.47 -5.91
C ALA A 36 0.74 15.65 -5.14
N SER A 37 1.52 14.84 -5.85
CA SER A 37 2.63 14.07 -5.27
C SER A 37 3.72 14.94 -4.61
N SER A 38 3.84 16.19 -5.05
CA SER A 38 4.78 17.18 -4.55
C SER A 38 4.27 17.93 -3.31
N ASN A 39 3.02 17.71 -2.88
CA ASN A 39 2.48 18.34 -1.69
C ASN A 39 3.11 17.72 -0.44
N ALA A 40 3.97 18.49 0.23
CA ALA A 40 4.53 18.15 1.53
C ALA A 40 3.92 19.10 2.58
N ASN A 41 2.99 18.60 3.40
CA ASN A 41 2.38 19.35 4.48
C ASN A 41 2.61 18.64 5.81
N TRP A 42 2.61 19.38 6.92
CA TRP A 42 2.86 18.81 8.26
C TRP A 42 1.87 17.68 8.60
N ASN A 43 0.61 17.80 8.19
CA ASN A 43 -0.44 16.84 8.50
C ASN A 43 -0.53 15.66 7.51
N ILE A 44 0.48 15.47 6.65
CA ILE A 44 0.57 14.39 5.68
C ILE A 44 1.74 13.47 6.08
N GLY A 45 1.47 12.17 6.19
CA GLY A 45 2.48 11.16 6.50
C GLY A 45 2.14 9.81 5.86
N ALA A 46 3.03 8.83 6.03
CA ALA A 46 2.87 7.47 5.52
C ALA A 46 3.18 6.42 6.58
N ARG A 47 2.57 5.24 6.45
CA ARG A 47 2.87 4.06 7.28
C ARG A 47 3.58 3.03 6.42
N LEU A 48 4.70 2.51 6.92
CA LEU A 48 5.43 1.42 6.25
C LEU A 48 4.62 0.11 6.35
N LEU A 49 4.48 -0.59 5.23
CA LEU A 49 3.92 -1.93 5.17
C LEU A 49 5.04 -2.91 4.84
N ILE A 50 5.21 -3.93 5.68
CA ILE A 50 6.19 -5.01 5.48
C ILE A 50 5.43 -6.24 5.02
N LEU A 51 5.77 -6.76 3.84
CA LEU A 51 5.21 -8.02 3.35
C LEU A 51 5.92 -9.19 4.04
N LEU A 52 5.21 -9.86 4.95
CA LEU A 52 5.70 -11.10 5.54
C LEU A 52 5.25 -12.28 4.68
N ASN A 53 6.16 -12.82 3.86
CA ASN A 53 5.88 -14.04 3.09
C ASN A 53 5.88 -15.24 4.03
N HIS A 54 4.68 -15.72 4.38
CA HIS A 54 4.50 -16.99 5.06
C HIS A 54 4.65 -18.11 4.02
N TYR A 55 5.74 -18.90 4.09
CA TYR A 55 5.79 -20.16 3.36
C TYR A 55 4.70 -21.05 3.94
N THR A 56 3.60 -21.17 3.20
CA THR A 56 2.46 -21.96 3.63
C THR A 56 2.89 -23.40 3.87
N SER A 57 2.30 -24.04 4.87
CA SER A 57 2.43 -25.46 5.15
C SER A 57 2.18 -26.36 3.91
N LEU A 58 1.48 -25.84 2.89
CA LEU A 58 1.30 -26.45 1.56
C LEU A 58 2.62 -26.63 0.80
N SER A 59 3.52 -25.65 0.82
CA SER A 59 4.83 -25.72 0.15
C SER A 59 5.76 -26.73 0.84
N ILE A 60 5.70 -26.78 2.19
CA ILE A 60 6.46 -27.76 2.98
C ILE A 60 5.88 -29.17 2.81
N ALA A 61 4.55 -29.32 2.81
CA ALA A 61 3.88 -30.59 2.57
C ALA A 61 4.16 -31.13 1.16
N LEU A 62 4.14 -30.26 0.14
CA LEU A 62 4.51 -30.64 -1.23
C LEU A 62 5.98 -31.06 -1.33
N ALA A 63 6.90 -30.30 -0.72
CA ALA A 63 8.32 -30.65 -0.70
C ALA A 63 8.55 -32.01 -0.01
N LYS A 64 7.83 -32.27 1.09
CA LYS A 64 7.89 -33.54 1.82
C LYS A 64 7.31 -34.71 1.03
N ASN A 65 6.16 -34.50 0.36
CA ASN A 65 5.55 -35.53 -0.48
C ASN A 65 6.46 -35.93 -1.65
N ASN A 66 7.13 -34.98 -2.32
CA ASN A 66 8.05 -35.30 -3.41
C ASN A 66 9.30 -36.07 -2.95
N VAL A 67 9.77 -35.84 -1.72
CA VAL A 67 10.85 -36.63 -1.10
C VAL A 67 10.37 -38.04 -0.77
N GLU A 68 9.15 -38.20 -0.27
CA GLU A 68 8.57 -39.51 0.08
C GLU A 68 8.17 -40.34 -1.15
N THR A 69 7.76 -39.70 -2.25
CA THR A 69 7.37 -40.40 -3.50
C THR A 69 8.51 -40.56 -4.51
N GLY A 70 9.71 -40.03 -4.20
CA GLY A 70 10.92 -40.25 -5.00
C GLY A 70 10.83 -39.80 -6.47
N LEU A 71 10.07 -38.74 -6.75
CA LEU A 71 9.95 -38.21 -8.11
C LEU A 71 11.07 -37.18 -8.34
N ALA A 72 12.30 -37.67 -8.51
CA ALA A 72 13.46 -36.94 -9.02
C ALA A 72 13.99 -37.65 -10.27
#